data_AF-A0A9Q1B9V8-F1
#
_entry.id   AF-A0A9Q1B9V8-F1
#
_cell.length_a   1.000
_cell.length_b   1.000
_cell.length_c   1.000
_cell.angle_alpha   90.00
_cell.angle_beta   90.00
_cell.angle_gamma   90.00
#
_symmetry.space_group_name_H-M   'P 1'
#
loop_
_entity.id
_entity.type
_entity.pdbx_description
1 polymer ?
#
loop_
_entity_poly.entity_id
_entity_poly.type
_entity_poly.pdbx_seq_one_letter_code
_entity_poly.pdbx_strand_id
1 'polypeptide(L)'
;MENNNNLACFTAVCRCLQHKLSLLKIVINSLNESSLSGKGVFALKEFAVGDFLFEYAGVLKTSEEVYGKDQTYIFHFKEDGKSLCIDATESNRLGKYANDDWLRPNAIAKKIKAPGGHPALALFCLRPIRSGQEIRYDYGQPESEWRMKQTSELLGKVDEGDSRDDDELSGKNLIRLLQVEVNGQLKGNE
;
A
#
# COMPACT_ATOMS: atom_id res chain seq x y z
N MET A 1 14.90 -31.30 24.30
CA MET A 1 13.47 -31.26 24.70
C MET A 1 13.02 -29.82 24.68
N GLU A 2 12.70 -29.32 23.50
CA GLU A 2 12.09 -28.00 23.29
C GLU A 2 11.46 -28.08 21.91
N ASN A 3 10.19 -28.48 21.83
CA ASN A 3 9.33 -28.30 20.67
C ASN A 3 8.02 -29.04 20.93
N ASN A 4 7.00 -28.29 21.33
CA ASN A 4 5.58 -28.61 21.09
C ASN A 4 4.65 -27.44 21.50
N ASN A 5 5.13 -26.49 22.30
CA ASN A 5 4.32 -25.34 22.74
C ASN A 5 4.25 -24.19 21.71
N ASN A 6 5.23 -24.04 20.81
CA ASN A 6 5.22 -22.97 19.81
C ASN A 6 4.34 -23.29 18.58
N LEU A 7 4.17 -24.57 18.23
CA LEU A 7 3.34 -24.95 17.08
C LEU A 7 1.84 -24.83 17.38
N ALA A 8 1.44 -25.08 18.64
CA ALA A 8 0.07 -24.87 19.13
C ALA A 8 -0.29 -23.37 19.21
N CYS A 9 0.66 -22.52 19.59
CA CYS A 9 0.47 -21.05 19.63
C CYS A 9 0.29 -20.47 18.22
N PHE A 10 1.07 -20.95 17.24
CA PHE A 10 0.98 -20.47 15.86
C PHE A 10 -0.32 -20.91 15.17
N THR A 11 -0.78 -22.15 15.41
CA THR A 11 -2.07 -22.62 14.87
C THR A 11 -3.28 -21.98 15.56
N ALA A 12 -3.20 -21.63 16.84
CA ALA A 12 -4.24 -20.88 17.54
C ALA A 12 -4.34 -19.42 17.06
N VAL A 13 -3.22 -18.76 16.79
CA VAL A 13 -3.20 -17.41 16.20
C VAL A 13 -3.77 -17.43 14.78
N CYS A 14 -3.40 -18.40 13.94
CA CYS A 14 -3.96 -18.55 12.60
C CYS A 14 -5.46 -18.88 12.59
N ARG A 15 -5.95 -19.72 13.52
CA ARG A 15 -7.40 -20.01 13.64
C ARG A 15 -8.17 -18.84 14.25
N CYS A 16 -7.61 -18.09 15.19
CA CYS A 16 -8.24 -16.89 15.75
C CYS A 16 -8.32 -15.76 14.70
N LEU A 17 -7.28 -15.61 13.87
CA LEU A 17 -7.32 -14.76 12.67
C LEU A 17 -8.41 -15.23 11.72
N GLN A 18 -8.49 -16.53 11.37
CA GLN A 18 -9.54 -17.05 10.48
C GLN A 18 -10.96 -16.89 11.05
N HIS A 19 -11.17 -17.07 12.36
CA HIS A 19 -12.47 -16.88 13.01
C HIS A 19 -12.86 -15.39 13.18
N LYS A 20 -11.89 -14.49 13.41
CA LYS A 20 -12.15 -13.03 13.38
C LYS A 20 -12.34 -12.51 11.96
N LEU A 21 -11.65 -13.08 10.96
CA LEU A 21 -11.82 -12.77 9.53
C LEU A 21 -13.20 -13.20 9.00
N SER A 22 -13.85 -14.20 9.60
CA SER A 22 -15.24 -14.57 9.30
C SER A 22 -16.26 -13.51 9.75
N LEU A 23 -15.92 -12.63 10.71
CA LEU A 23 -16.79 -11.56 11.23
C LEU A 23 -16.39 -10.17 10.74
N LEU A 24 -15.12 -9.96 10.37
CA LEU A 24 -14.73 -8.82 9.54
C LEU A 24 -15.06 -9.14 8.08
N LYS A 25 -16.35 -9.08 7.74
CA LYS A 25 -16.74 -8.61 6.41
C LYS A 25 -16.09 -7.25 6.24
N ILE A 26 -14.88 -7.23 5.69
CA ILE A 26 -14.22 -6.02 5.25
C ILE A 26 -15.11 -5.53 4.11
N VAL A 27 -16.08 -4.68 4.44
CA VAL A 27 -16.93 -4.06 3.45
C VAL A 27 -16.05 -2.96 2.85
N ILE A 28 -15.43 -3.30 1.73
CA ILE A 28 -14.74 -2.38 0.84
C ILE A 28 -15.66 -2.18 -0.35
N ASN A 29 -15.94 -0.94 -0.69
CA ASN A 29 -16.51 -0.64 -1.99
C ASN A 29 -15.37 -0.35 -2.97
N SER A 30 -15.25 -1.15 -4.03
CA SER A 30 -14.26 -0.99 -5.09
C SER A 30 -14.76 -0.19 -6.29
N LEU A 31 -16.03 0.24 -6.28
CA LEU A 31 -16.71 0.81 -7.43
C LEU A 31 -16.96 2.32 -7.31
N ASN A 32 -16.42 2.97 -6.29
CA ASN A 32 -16.43 4.42 -6.24
C ASN A 32 -15.31 4.96 -7.13
N GLU A 33 -15.63 5.97 -7.91
CA GLU A 33 -14.64 6.72 -8.68
C GLU A 33 -13.74 7.51 -7.73
N SER A 34 -12.47 7.12 -7.68
CA SER A 34 -11.38 7.93 -7.15
C SER A 34 -11.07 9.05 -8.14
N SER A 35 -10.82 10.24 -7.62
CA SER A 35 -10.47 11.41 -8.41
C SER A 35 -9.14 11.29 -9.17
N LEU A 36 -8.36 10.23 -8.94
CA LEU A 36 -7.00 10.09 -9.45
C LEU A 36 -6.81 8.99 -10.51
N SER A 37 -7.56 7.89 -10.44
CA SER A 37 -7.23 6.69 -11.25
C SER A 37 -8.43 5.81 -11.62
N GLY A 38 -9.66 6.29 -11.45
CA GLY A 38 -10.86 5.49 -11.70
C GLY A 38 -11.27 4.72 -10.46
N LYS A 39 -11.07 3.40 -10.38
CA LYS A 39 -11.55 2.61 -9.21
C LYS A 39 -10.71 2.88 -7.96
N GLY A 40 -11.34 2.98 -6.80
CA GLY A 40 -10.68 3.07 -5.49
C GLY A 40 -11.27 2.13 -4.45
N VAL A 41 -10.53 1.89 -3.38
CA VAL A 41 -10.94 1.08 -2.22
C VAL A 41 -11.33 2.00 -1.09
N PHE A 42 -12.59 1.96 -0.66
CA PHE A 42 -13.09 2.83 0.41
C PHE A 42 -13.46 2.04 1.65
N ALA A 43 -13.07 2.54 2.81
CA ALA A 43 -13.43 1.98 4.11
C ALA A 43 -14.93 2.22 4.37
N LEU A 44 -15.69 1.19 4.71
CA LEU A 44 -17.10 1.33 5.13
C LEU A 44 -17.29 1.33 6.65
N LYS A 45 -16.18 1.32 7.39
CA LYS A 45 -16.12 1.46 8.84
C LYS A 45 -14.79 2.09 9.22
N GLU A 46 -14.62 2.37 10.50
CA GLU A 46 -13.37 2.88 11.04
C GLU A 46 -12.33 1.77 11.26
N PHE A 47 -11.05 2.12 11.10
CA PHE A 47 -9.89 1.26 11.37
C PHE A 47 -8.87 2.02 12.22
N ALA A 48 -8.30 1.33 13.21
CA ALA A 48 -7.23 1.84 14.06
C ALA A 48 -5.85 1.48 13.49
N VAL A 49 -4.82 2.22 13.93
CA VAL A 49 -3.43 1.96 13.53
C VAL A 49 -3.06 0.50 13.82
N GLY A 50 -2.45 -0.17 12.83
CA GLY A 50 -2.05 -1.56 12.91
C GLY A 50 -3.12 -2.56 12.50
N ASP A 51 -4.38 -2.14 12.32
CA ASP A 51 -5.45 -3.04 11.87
C ASP A 51 -5.11 -3.67 10.51
N PHE A 52 -5.41 -4.96 10.38
CA PHE A 52 -5.40 -5.62 9.08
C PHE A 52 -6.53 -5.08 8.21
N LEU A 53 -6.20 -4.65 7.00
CA LEU A 53 -7.18 -4.14 6.04
C LEU A 53 -7.59 -5.22 5.07
N PHE A 54 -6.67 -5.72 4.24
CA PHE A 54 -6.93 -6.77 3.27
C PHE A 54 -5.62 -7.33 2.71
N GLU A 55 -5.73 -8.51 2.12
CA GLU A 55 -4.66 -9.10 1.32
C GLU A 55 -4.63 -8.45 -0.08
N TYR A 56 -3.44 -8.14 -0.58
CA TYR A 56 -3.22 -7.89 -2.00
C TYR A 56 -3.13 -9.26 -2.68
N ALA A 57 -4.29 -9.86 -2.92
CA ALA A 57 -4.38 -11.24 -3.35
C ALA A 57 -4.14 -11.37 -4.86
N GLY A 58 -3.26 -12.28 -5.23
CA GLY A 58 -2.90 -12.59 -6.61
C GLY A 58 -2.07 -13.87 -6.67
N VAL A 59 -1.49 -14.14 -7.84
CA VAL A 59 -0.61 -15.29 -8.05
C VAL A 59 0.83 -14.86 -7.81
N LEU A 60 1.55 -15.60 -6.96
CA LEU A 60 2.99 -15.42 -6.79
C LEU A 60 3.71 -15.86 -8.06
N LYS A 61 4.52 -14.98 -8.63
CA LYS A 61 5.33 -15.19 -9.84
C LYS A 61 6.73 -14.65 -9.66
N THR A 62 7.66 -15.04 -10.52
CA THR A 62 8.94 -14.35 -10.68
C THR A 62 8.77 -13.11 -11.55
N SER A 63 9.70 -12.16 -11.44
CA SER A 63 9.65 -10.94 -12.27
C SER A 63 9.81 -11.25 -13.77
N GLU A 64 10.51 -12.33 -14.11
CA GLU A 64 10.68 -12.81 -15.48
C GLU A 64 9.36 -13.32 -16.09
N GLU A 65 8.52 -14.00 -15.30
CA GLU A 65 7.24 -14.55 -15.77
C GLU A 65 6.20 -13.46 -16.13
N VAL A 66 6.41 -12.24 -15.65
CA VAL A 66 5.54 -11.09 -15.91
C VAL A 66 6.18 -10.04 -16.82
N TYR A 67 7.38 -10.31 -17.35
CA TYR A 67 8.05 -9.43 -18.28
C TYR A 67 7.19 -9.21 -19.54
N GLY A 68 7.03 -7.94 -19.94
CA GLY A 68 6.23 -7.56 -21.11
C GLY A 68 4.70 -7.66 -20.92
N LYS A 69 4.21 -8.00 -19.72
CA LYS A 69 2.77 -7.94 -19.39
C LYS A 69 2.36 -6.53 -18.94
N ASP A 70 1.06 -6.29 -18.90
CA ASP A 70 0.51 -5.12 -18.23
C ASP A 70 0.88 -5.15 -16.73
N GLN A 71 1.53 -4.09 -16.27
CA GLN A 71 2.05 -3.98 -14.90
C GLN A 71 1.05 -3.35 -13.92
N THR A 72 -0.16 -2.99 -14.38
CA THR A 72 -1.15 -2.25 -13.60
C THR A 72 -1.50 -2.88 -12.24
N TYR A 73 -1.57 -4.21 -12.17
CA TYR A 73 -1.93 -4.95 -10.95
C TYR A 73 -0.84 -5.90 -10.46
N ILE A 74 0.42 -5.58 -10.78
CA ILE A 74 1.57 -6.42 -10.44
C ILE A 74 2.39 -5.71 -9.36
N PHE A 75 2.50 -6.34 -8.19
CA PHE A 75 3.29 -5.83 -7.08
C PHE A 75 4.64 -6.56 -7.02
N HIS A 76 5.74 -5.86 -7.31
CA HIS A 76 7.09 -6.41 -7.24
C HIS A 76 7.69 -6.30 -5.84
N PHE A 77 8.40 -7.34 -5.41
CA PHE A 77 9.16 -7.35 -4.15
C PHE A 77 10.36 -8.29 -4.24
N LYS A 78 11.28 -8.18 -3.27
CA LYS A 78 12.43 -9.07 -3.15
C LYS A 78 12.29 -9.99 -1.95
N GLU A 79 12.67 -11.25 -2.11
CA GLU A 79 12.75 -12.24 -1.03
C GLU A 79 13.89 -13.20 -1.27
N ASP A 80 14.75 -13.38 -0.26
CA ASP A 80 15.93 -14.25 -0.33
C ASP A 80 16.77 -14.04 -1.60
N GLY A 81 16.99 -12.77 -1.97
CA GLY A 81 17.75 -12.38 -3.15
C GLY A 81 17.03 -12.56 -4.50
N LYS A 82 15.80 -13.09 -4.51
CA LYS A 82 14.99 -13.29 -5.71
C LYS A 82 14.04 -12.12 -5.92
N SER A 83 13.83 -11.75 -7.19
CA SER A 83 12.83 -10.76 -7.61
C SER A 83 11.51 -11.46 -7.90
N LEU A 84 10.55 -11.31 -6.99
CA LEU A 84 9.22 -11.92 -7.06
C LEU A 84 8.16 -10.85 -7.27
N CYS A 85 6.95 -11.27 -7.62
CA CYS A 85 5.80 -10.40 -7.66
C CYS A 85 4.50 -11.14 -7.29
N ILE A 86 3.51 -10.37 -6.85
CA ILE A 86 2.12 -10.82 -6.79
C ILE A 86 1.39 -10.21 -7.99
N ASP A 87 0.92 -11.07 -8.90
CA ASP A 87 0.10 -10.69 -10.05
C ASP A 87 -1.39 -10.82 -9.70
N ALA A 88 -2.06 -9.69 -9.47
CA ALA A 88 -3.46 -9.62 -9.10
C ALA A 88 -4.41 -9.38 -10.28
N THR A 89 -3.92 -9.48 -11.53
CA THR A 89 -4.71 -9.18 -12.75
C THR A 89 -6.02 -9.96 -12.78
N GLU A 90 -5.95 -11.28 -12.59
CA GLU A 90 -7.09 -12.20 -12.58
C GLU A 90 -7.79 -12.33 -11.21
N SER A 91 -7.29 -11.62 -10.19
CA SER A 91 -7.86 -11.68 -8.84
C SER A 91 -9.24 -11.02 -8.80
N ASN A 92 -10.21 -11.66 -8.16
CA ASN A 92 -11.52 -11.07 -7.89
C ASN A 92 -11.54 -10.25 -6.58
N ARG A 93 -10.40 -10.14 -5.89
CA ARG A 93 -10.30 -9.43 -4.61
C ARG A 93 -9.96 -7.96 -4.82
N LEU A 94 -10.47 -7.13 -3.92
CA LEU A 94 -10.53 -5.68 -4.12
C LEU A 94 -9.20 -4.96 -3.86
N GLY A 95 -8.22 -5.64 -3.25
CA GLY A 95 -6.95 -5.02 -2.84
C GLY A 95 -6.14 -4.41 -3.98
N LYS A 96 -6.31 -4.91 -5.22
CA LYS A 96 -5.65 -4.37 -6.41
C LYS A 96 -6.10 -2.96 -6.81
N TYR A 97 -7.23 -2.49 -6.27
CA TYR A 97 -7.76 -1.15 -6.52
C TYR A 97 -7.35 -0.12 -5.46
N ALA A 98 -6.54 -0.49 -4.46
CA ALA A 98 -6.03 0.44 -3.48
C ALA A 98 -4.98 1.33 -4.13
N ASN A 99 -5.22 2.65 -4.16
CA ASN A 99 -4.45 3.59 -4.96
C ASN A 99 -3.20 4.12 -4.24
N ASP A 100 -2.29 4.69 -5.03
CA ASP A 100 -1.05 5.28 -4.56
C ASP A 100 -1.29 6.57 -3.78
N ASP A 101 -0.70 6.74 -2.60
CA ASP A 101 -0.53 8.04 -1.95
C ASP A 101 0.85 8.08 -1.29
N TRP A 102 1.81 8.67 -1.98
CA TRP A 102 3.20 8.72 -1.54
C TRP A 102 3.49 9.85 -0.56
N LEU A 103 2.62 10.85 -0.51
CA LEU A 103 2.76 12.00 0.38
C LEU A 103 2.11 11.72 1.73
N ARG A 104 0.88 11.19 1.74
CA ARG A 104 0.08 10.98 2.95
C ARG A 104 -0.64 9.63 2.92
N PRO A 105 0.07 8.49 2.83
CA PRO A 105 -0.58 7.18 2.88
C PRO A 105 -1.32 6.98 4.21
N ASN A 106 -2.44 6.26 4.19
CA ASN A 106 -3.14 5.81 5.41
C ASN A 106 -3.05 4.29 5.60
N ALA A 107 -2.50 3.57 4.62
CA ALA A 107 -2.18 2.17 4.68
C ALA A 107 -0.71 1.90 4.31
N ILE A 108 -0.21 0.73 4.72
CA ILE A 108 1.13 0.23 4.40
C ILE A 108 1.04 -1.21 3.91
N ALA A 109 1.72 -1.51 2.80
CA ALA A 109 1.88 -2.87 2.30
C ALA A 109 3.01 -3.59 3.05
N LYS A 110 2.74 -4.80 3.54
CA LYS A 110 3.71 -5.64 4.23
C LYS A 110 3.73 -7.04 3.61
N LYS A 111 4.94 -7.57 3.47
CA LYS A 111 5.14 -8.99 3.19
C LYS A 111 4.73 -9.81 4.41
N ILE A 112 3.91 -10.82 4.18
CA ILE A 112 3.45 -11.78 5.18
C ILE A 112 3.68 -13.21 4.67
N LYS A 113 3.54 -14.19 5.56
CA LYS A 113 3.52 -15.61 5.18
C LYS A 113 2.08 -16.08 5.08
N ALA A 114 1.66 -16.52 3.91
CA ALA A 114 0.38 -17.18 3.70
C ALA A 114 0.38 -18.58 4.37
N PRO A 115 -0.80 -19.20 4.57
CA PRO A 115 -0.87 -20.61 4.89
C PRO A 115 -0.05 -21.44 3.89
N GLY A 116 0.79 -22.35 4.40
CA GLY A 116 1.77 -23.08 3.58
C GLY A 116 3.16 -22.42 3.51
N GLY A 117 3.33 -21.22 4.08
CA GLY A 117 4.63 -20.56 4.25
C GLY A 117 5.08 -19.74 3.05
N HIS A 118 4.27 -19.67 1.98
CA HIS A 118 4.59 -18.88 0.80
C HIS A 118 4.48 -17.37 1.07
N PRO A 119 5.30 -16.56 0.40
CA PRO A 119 5.18 -15.11 0.44
C PRO A 119 3.82 -14.61 -0.05
N ALA A 120 3.25 -13.66 0.68
CA ALA A 120 2.07 -12.92 0.28
C ALA A 120 2.17 -11.46 0.72
N LEU A 121 1.23 -10.63 0.27
CA LEU A 121 1.17 -9.21 0.59
C LEU A 121 -0.15 -8.87 1.27
N ALA A 122 -0.07 -8.06 2.31
CA ALA A 122 -1.24 -7.52 2.99
C ALA A 122 -1.06 -6.05 3.32
N LEU A 123 -2.17 -5.31 3.28
CA LEU A 123 -2.22 -3.93 3.70
C LEU A 123 -2.69 -3.84 5.15
N PHE A 124 -2.04 -2.96 5.89
CA PHE A 124 -2.35 -2.64 7.28
C PHE A 124 -2.60 -1.14 7.40
N CYS A 125 -3.44 -0.77 8.35
CA CYS A 125 -3.71 0.62 8.69
C CYS A 125 -2.44 1.27 9.26
N LEU A 126 -1.94 2.30 8.59
CA LEU A 126 -0.78 3.09 9.02
C LEU A 126 -1.21 4.26 9.91
N ARG A 127 -2.39 4.82 9.65
CA ARG A 127 -3.00 5.95 10.38
C ARG A 127 -4.51 5.71 10.46
N PRO A 128 -5.22 6.19 11.50
CA PRO A 128 -6.65 5.92 11.64
C PRO A 128 -7.43 6.26 10.36
N ILE A 129 -8.26 5.32 9.90
CA ILE A 129 -9.08 5.46 8.68
C ILE A 129 -10.53 5.54 9.12
N ARG A 130 -11.23 6.61 8.75
CA ARG A 130 -12.66 6.77 9.01
C ARG A 130 -13.50 6.09 7.93
N SER A 131 -14.76 5.79 8.26
CA SER A 131 -15.73 5.36 7.24
C SER A 131 -15.85 6.41 6.13
N GLY A 132 -15.94 5.95 4.88
CA GLY A 132 -15.96 6.75 3.67
C GLY A 132 -14.60 7.19 3.14
N GLN A 133 -13.50 7.01 3.89
CA GLN A 133 -12.16 7.38 3.40
C GLN A 133 -11.62 6.34 2.42
N GLU A 134 -10.93 6.82 1.38
CA GLU A 134 -10.16 5.97 0.47
C GLU A 134 -8.94 5.40 1.19
N ILE A 135 -8.70 4.11 1.03
CA ILE A 135 -7.53 3.39 1.52
C ILE A 135 -6.42 3.52 0.47
N ARG A 136 -5.33 4.18 0.85
CA ARG A 136 -4.22 4.50 -0.04
C ARG A 136 -2.88 4.20 0.63
N TYR A 137 -1.92 3.72 -0.14
CA TYR A 137 -0.58 3.35 0.34
C TYR A 137 0.49 3.84 -0.63
N ASP A 138 1.74 3.91 -0.17
CA ASP A 138 2.87 4.27 -1.04
C ASP A 138 3.29 3.07 -1.90
N TYR A 139 3.16 3.18 -3.22
CA TYR A 139 3.59 2.16 -4.19
C TYR A 139 5.13 1.96 -4.23
N GLY A 140 5.91 2.86 -3.64
CA GLY A 140 7.38 2.77 -3.60
C GLY A 140 8.08 3.14 -4.91
N GLN A 141 7.38 3.75 -5.87
CA GLN A 141 7.91 4.16 -7.17
C GLN A 141 7.98 5.69 -7.26
N PRO A 142 9.04 6.33 -6.75
CA PRO A 142 9.12 7.79 -6.71
C PRO A 142 9.16 8.45 -8.09
N GLU A 143 9.61 7.72 -9.12
CA GLU A 143 9.76 8.23 -10.48
C GLU A 143 8.50 8.09 -11.34
N SER A 144 7.39 7.63 -10.76
CA SER A 144 6.15 7.44 -11.50
C SER A 144 5.58 8.76 -12.03
N GLU A 145 5.16 8.77 -13.30
CA GLU A 145 4.67 9.97 -13.99
C GLU A 145 3.52 10.67 -13.25
N TRP A 146 2.60 9.89 -12.66
CA TRP A 146 1.48 10.47 -11.91
C TRP A 146 1.94 11.23 -10.65
N ARG A 147 3.02 10.79 -10.00
CA ARG A 147 3.62 11.50 -8.86
C ARG A 147 4.29 12.79 -9.30
N MET A 148 4.97 12.77 -10.45
CA MET A 148 5.58 13.98 -11.03
C MET A 148 4.53 15.02 -11.38
N LYS A 149 3.42 14.62 -12.03
CA LYS A 149 2.29 15.50 -12.34
C LYS A 149 1.68 16.08 -11.06
N GLN A 150 1.39 15.24 -10.07
CA GLN A 150 0.87 15.68 -8.78
C GLN A 150 1.81 16.66 -8.07
N THR A 151 3.12 16.44 -8.15
CA THR A 151 4.14 17.34 -7.57
C THR A 151 4.13 18.69 -8.28
N SER A 152 4.10 18.69 -9.62
CA SER A 152 4.03 19.92 -10.41
C SER A 152 2.77 20.73 -10.11
N GLU A 153 1.61 20.08 -9.95
CA GLU A 153 0.35 20.74 -9.58
C GLU A 153 0.38 21.31 -8.16
N LEU A 154 1.03 20.64 -7.21
CA LEU A 154 1.19 21.15 -5.85
C LEU A 154 2.09 22.39 -5.84
N LEU A 155 3.17 22.40 -6.63
CA LEU A 155 4.08 23.55 -6.75
C LEU A 155 3.46 24.74 -7.48
N GLY A 156 2.74 24.51 -8.58
CA GLY A 156 2.09 25.59 -9.32
C GLY A 156 1.02 26.34 -8.51
N LYS A 157 0.59 25.79 -7.37
CA LYS A 157 -0.29 26.47 -6.40
C LYS A 157 0.45 27.29 -5.34
N VAL A 158 1.77 27.13 -5.22
CA VAL A 158 2.62 27.89 -4.27
C VAL A 158 3.10 29.20 -4.89
N ASP A 159 3.07 29.31 -6.22
CA ASP A 159 3.68 30.41 -6.98
C ASP A 159 2.85 31.70 -7.09
N GLU A 160 1.70 31.82 -6.39
CA GLU A 160 0.96 33.09 -6.31
C GLU A 160 1.56 34.11 -5.32
N GLY A 161 2.75 33.88 -4.74
CA GLY A 161 3.26 34.84 -3.76
C GLY A 161 4.72 34.78 -3.26
N ASP A 162 5.66 34.04 -3.85
CA ASP A 162 7.05 34.11 -3.37
C ASP A 162 8.09 33.94 -4.49
N SER A 163 8.73 35.05 -4.87
CA SER A 163 9.83 35.10 -5.83
C SER A 163 11.10 34.51 -5.21
N ARG A 164 11.40 33.24 -5.50
CA ARG A 164 12.74 32.66 -5.27
C ARG A 164 13.23 31.92 -6.50
N ASP A 165 14.52 32.15 -6.81
CA ASP A 165 15.22 31.73 -8.02
C ASP A 165 15.06 30.23 -8.35
N ASP A 166 14.84 29.98 -9.63
CA ASP A 166 14.52 28.71 -10.29
C ASP A 166 15.75 27.85 -10.64
N ASP A 167 16.78 27.88 -9.79
CA ASP A 167 17.96 27.04 -9.95
C ASP A 167 17.74 25.63 -9.33
N GLU A 168 17.24 24.75 -10.20
CA GLU A 168 17.58 23.33 -10.27
C GLU A 168 17.22 22.43 -9.06
N LEU A 169 15.94 22.37 -8.69
CA LEU A 169 15.41 21.23 -7.95
C LEU A 169 14.64 20.31 -8.91
N SER A 170 15.36 19.37 -9.54
CA SER A 170 14.74 18.28 -10.32
C SER A 170 13.53 17.72 -9.57
N GLY A 171 12.39 17.50 -10.24
CA GLY A 171 11.16 17.01 -9.60
C GLY A 171 11.36 15.74 -8.75
N LYS A 172 12.40 14.95 -9.06
CA LYS A 172 12.85 13.79 -8.26
C LYS A 172 13.40 14.18 -6.88
N ASN A 173 14.23 15.22 -6.81
CA ASN A 173 14.79 15.73 -5.55
C ASN A 173 13.69 16.31 -4.66
N LEU A 174 12.72 16.98 -5.26
CA LEU A 174 11.59 17.56 -4.54
C LEU A 174 10.63 16.50 -3.98
N ILE A 175 10.26 15.48 -4.76
CA ILE A 175 9.47 14.34 -4.25
C ILE A 175 10.16 13.74 -3.01
N ARG A 176 11.48 13.53 -3.10
CA ARG A 176 12.24 13.00 -1.97
C ARG A 176 12.26 13.94 -0.76
N LEU A 177 12.38 15.25 -0.97
CA LEU A 177 12.35 16.26 0.10
C LEU A 177 10.98 16.34 0.78
N LEU A 178 9.89 16.43 0.01
CA LEU A 178 8.52 16.43 0.52
C LEU A 178 8.23 15.16 1.34
N GLN A 179 8.74 14.01 0.90
CA GLN A 179 8.58 12.76 1.62
C GLN A 179 9.38 12.75 2.94
N VAL A 180 10.56 13.39 3.00
CA VAL A 180 11.33 13.56 4.25
C VAL A 180 10.59 14.48 5.23
N GLU A 181 10.04 15.60 4.77
CA GLU A 181 9.28 16.54 5.60
C GLU A 181 8.04 15.88 6.22
N VAL A 182 7.23 15.19 5.40
CA VAL A 182 6.04 14.49 5.91
C VAL A 182 6.40 13.37 6.88
N ASN A 183 7.44 12.58 6.58
CA ASN A 183 7.92 11.55 7.50
C ASN A 183 8.48 12.14 8.80
N GLY A 184 9.07 13.35 8.76
CA GLY A 184 9.52 14.10 9.93
C GLY A 184 8.36 14.52 10.84
N GLN A 185 7.26 15.01 10.26
CA GLN A 185 6.05 15.37 11.01
C GLN A 185 5.38 14.15 11.67
N LEU A 186 5.47 12.96 11.06
CA LEU A 186 4.92 11.73 11.64
C LEU A 186 5.75 11.23 12.85
N LYS A 187 7.06 11.46 12.86
CA LYS A 187 7.94 11.08 13.98
C LYS A 187 7.95 12.08 15.15
N GLY A 188 7.46 13.30 14.95
CA GLY A 188 7.39 14.34 15.98
C GLY A 188 6.17 14.28 16.91
N ASN A 189 5.31 13.26 16.76
CA ASN A 189 4.11 13.05 17.57
C ASN A 189 4.17 11.79 18.45
N GLU A 190 5.38 11.27 18.72
CA GLU A 190 5.64 10.24 19.74
C GLU A 190 6.07 10.87 21.07
#